data_AF-A0A9P7F2B0-F1
#
_entry.id   AF-A0A9P7F2B0-F1
#
_cell.length_a   1.000
_cell.length_b   1.000
_cell.length_c   1.000
_cell.angle_alpha   90.00
_cell.angle_beta   90.00
_cell.angle_gamma   90.00
#
_symmetry.space_group_name_H-M   'P 1'
#
loop_
_entity.id
_entity.type
_entity.pdbx_description
1 polymer ?
#
loop_
_entity_poly.entity_id
_entity_poly.type
_entity_poly.pdbx_seq_one_letter_code
_entity_poly.pdbx_strand_id
1 'polypeptide(L)'
;ISCYYAPHPSSSSSPIFMKSLLAHLPFAPRRRTRLYEHAEEAFRMIPGPCFSWRVWKERAEGIWRYGEYEPSRPSASSTNPNASNSSSRTPADTSKTDTARTIFFGPLPAPPPSPPPSHKALSQTSSKALTPSLPLFASVSGAFALALLVEESAASASAALQSSSSTHPGPPSESERAAHNDRTENLTSPALLHALSRQALCVWEGGVALSNSGSNSNSAHASEYDLDYVAAIVLGVLFVQYEGGMDSRRGERYIPFIGKLVNIARTMGLGVDPDLTPGKYGLYESEARRRAWWDIWWWDAYTSTLSSRAPLIPLHAFSTRLPLDVDEEVFTSACTSAPLLSPTGKEGVGRWFGMRVRSVIPSYTLCASLTFSITTDSRSS
;
A
#
# COMPACT_ATOMS: atom_id res chain seq x y z
N ILE A 1 9.70 14.99 -10.48
CA ILE A 1 9.20 14.42 -9.19
C ILE A 1 10.30 14.23 -8.15
N SER A 2 11.59 14.07 -8.50
CA SER A 2 12.71 14.08 -7.53
C SER A 2 12.75 15.33 -6.62
N CYS A 3 12.13 16.43 -7.05
CA CYS A 3 11.97 17.68 -6.31
C CYS A 3 10.89 17.66 -5.20
N TYR A 4 10.01 16.64 -5.16
CA TYR A 4 8.99 16.51 -4.10
C TYR A 4 9.48 15.70 -2.90
N TYR A 5 10.65 15.10 -3.00
CA TYR A 5 11.29 14.40 -1.90
C TYR A 5 12.43 15.30 -1.45
N ALA A 6 12.16 16.16 -0.47
CA ALA A 6 13.23 16.88 0.18
C ALA A 6 14.17 15.84 0.79
N PRO A 7 15.49 15.85 0.49
CA PRO A 7 16.43 15.16 1.35
C PRO A 7 16.22 15.74 2.75
N HIS A 8 15.66 14.93 3.64
CA HIS A 8 15.52 15.33 5.03
C HIS A 8 16.92 15.69 5.54
N PRO A 9 17.09 16.76 6.36
CA PRO A 9 18.42 17.26 6.75
C PRO A 9 19.28 16.27 7.54
N SER A 10 18.74 15.11 7.92
CA SER A 10 19.47 13.98 8.49
C SER A 10 19.46 12.79 7.53
N SER A 11 20.64 12.32 7.13
CA SER A 11 20.85 11.12 6.30
C SER A 11 20.39 9.79 6.96
N SER A 12 19.76 9.87 8.13
CA SER A 12 19.40 8.73 8.99
C SER A 12 17.89 8.58 9.26
N SER A 13 17.03 9.45 8.72
CA SER A 13 15.58 9.39 8.97
C SER A 13 14.84 8.77 7.79
N SER A 14 13.92 7.83 8.07
CA SER A 14 13.05 7.22 7.06
C SER A 14 12.20 8.30 6.34
N PRO A 15 11.96 8.16 5.02
CA PRO A 15 11.19 9.12 4.25
C PRO A 15 9.76 9.21 4.75
N ILE A 16 9.29 10.44 4.91
CA ILE A 16 7.98 10.75 5.48
C ILE A 16 7.04 11.16 4.34
N PHE A 17 5.77 10.79 4.48
CA PHE A 17 4.71 11.28 3.61
C PHE A 17 4.60 12.81 3.64
N MET A 18 4.62 13.45 2.47
CA MET A 18 4.47 14.90 2.33
C MET A 18 3.10 15.25 1.74
N LYS A 19 2.44 16.28 2.30
CA LYS A 19 1.13 16.75 1.80
C LYS A 19 1.14 17.15 0.32
N SER A 20 2.27 17.63 -0.18
CA SER A 20 2.44 17.96 -1.60
C SER A 20 2.21 16.77 -2.54
N LEU A 21 2.38 15.53 -2.05
CA LEU A 21 2.10 14.32 -2.83
C LEU A 21 0.61 14.19 -3.16
N LEU A 22 -0.28 14.76 -2.34
CA LEU A 22 -1.72 14.75 -2.58
C LEU A 22 -2.13 15.50 -3.84
N ALA A 23 -1.35 16.50 -4.24
CA ALA A 23 -1.61 17.24 -5.48
C ALA A 23 -1.49 16.36 -6.74
N HIS A 24 -0.87 15.18 -6.63
CA HIS A 24 -0.74 14.23 -7.73
C HIS A 24 -1.85 13.17 -7.77
N LEU A 25 -2.74 13.15 -6.79
CA LEU A 25 -3.88 12.23 -6.75
C LEU A 25 -5.17 12.95 -7.13
N PRO A 26 -6.17 12.22 -7.67
CA PRO A 26 -7.48 12.78 -7.95
C PRO A 26 -8.12 13.34 -6.67
N PHE A 27 -8.20 14.66 -6.55
CA PHE A 27 -8.64 15.31 -5.32
C PHE A 27 -10.17 15.41 -5.19
N ALA A 28 -10.92 15.46 -6.30
CA ALA A 28 -12.37 15.66 -6.24
C ALA A 28 -13.09 14.47 -5.52
N PRO A 29 -13.82 14.70 -4.40
CA PRO A 29 -14.41 13.61 -3.61
C PRO A 29 -15.30 12.67 -4.41
N ARG A 30 -16.12 13.20 -5.32
CA ARG A 30 -16.98 12.42 -6.22
C ARG A 30 -16.17 11.48 -7.12
N ARG A 31 -15.06 11.98 -7.69
CA ARG A 31 -14.17 11.18 -8.53
C ARG A 31 -13.49 10.09 -7.72
N ARG A 32 -13.05 10.36 -6.50
CA ARG A 32 -12.44 9.35 -5.62
C ARG A 32 -13.41 8.22 -5.29
N THR A 33 -14.65 8.54 -4.92
CA THR A 33 -15.68 7.52 -4.67
C THR A 33 -15.84 6.60 -5.88
N ARG A 34 -15.96 7.17 -7.08
CA ARG A 34 -16.04 6.41 -8.33
C ARG A 34 -14.82 5.54 -8.58
N LEU A 35 -13.61 6.04 -8.31
CA LEU A 35 -12.38 5.27 -8.45
C LEU A 35 -12.31 4.10 -7.46
N TYR A 36 -12.80 4.25 -6.22
CA TYR A 36 -12.90 3.11 -5.32
C TYR A 36 -13.88 2.06 -5.82
N GLU A 37 -15.02 2.45 -6.37
CA GLU A 37 -16.00 1.52 -6.95
C GLU A 37 -15.38 0.73 -8.12
N HIS A 38 -14.65 1.42 -9.01
CA HIS A 38 -13.95 0.77 -10.12
C HIS A 38 -12.80 -0.13 -9.66
N ALA A 39 -12.04 0.27 -8.65
CA ALA A 39 -11.01 -0.59 -8.05
C ALA A 39 -11.62 -1.85 -7.43
N GLU A 40 -12.73 -1.70 -6.70
CA GLU A 40 -13.46 -2.82 -6.11
C GLU A 40 -13.99 -3.77 -7.17
N GLU A 41 -14.50 -3.25 -8.28
CA GLU A 41 -14.92 -4.05 -9.43
C GLU A 41 -13.73 -4.79 -10.07
N ALA A 42 -12.57 -4.15 -10.18
CA ALA A 42 -11.34 -4.80 -10.64
C ALA A 42 -11.01 -6.04 -9.81
N PHE A 43 -11.22 -5.96 -8.49
CA PHE A 43 -10.95 -7.06 -7.56
C PHE A 43 -11.98 -8.17 -7.60
N ARG A 44 -13.16 -7.93 -8.16
CA ARG A 44 -14.14 -9.00 -8.45
C ARG A 44 -13.76 -9.75 -9.73
N MET A 45 -13.24 -9.05 -10.73
CA MET A 45 -12.92 -9.61 -12.05
C MET A 45 -11.60 -10.38 -12.08
N ILE A 46 -10.60 -9.91 -11.34
CA ILE A 46 -9.33 -10.61 -11.14
C ILE A 46 -9.41 -11.29 -9.78
N PRO A 47 -8.59 -12.30 -9.50
CA PRO A 47 -8.23 -12.63 -8.14
C PRO A 47 -7.86 -11.35 -7.35
N GLY A 48 -8.85 -10.76 -6.66
CA GLY A 48 -8.72 -9.57 -5.82
C GLY A 48 -7.68 -9.72 -4.70
N PRO A 49 -7.20 -8.59 -4.16
CA PRO A 49 -6.23 -8.60 -3.10
C PRO A 49 -6.84 -9.17 -1.83
N CYS A 50 -5.98 -9.75 -1.03
CA CYS A 50 -6.39 -10.48 0.16
C CYS A 50 -6.54 -9.59 1.40
N PHE A 51 -6.17 -8.31 1.33
CA PHE A 51 -6.42 -7.37 2.41
C PHE A 51 -7.89 -6.95 2.46
N SER A 52 -8.37 -6.56 3.64
CA SER A 52 -9.74 -6.07 3.80
C SER A 52 -9.90 -4.74 3.04
N TRP A 53 -10.61 -4.77 1.91
CA TRP A 53 -10.83 -3.60 1.07
C TRP A 53 -11.45 -2.45 1.84
N ARG A 54 -12.43 -2.76 2.71
CA ARG A 54 -13.10 -1.77 3.56
C ARG A 54 -12.12 -1.06 4.48
N VAL A 55 -11.31 -1.80 5.24
CA VAL A 55 -10.34 -1.20 6.17
C VAL A 55 -9.26 -0.44 5.41
N TRP A 56 -8.80 -0.97 4.29
CA TRP A 56 -7.85 -0.27 3.43
C TRP A 56 -8.44 1.06 2.91
N LYS A 57 -9.69 1.06 2.44
CA LYS A 57 -10.39 2.26 1.94
C LYS A 57 -10.59 3.30 3.03
N GLU A 58 -10.93 2.89 4.24
CA GLU A 58 -11.02 3.79 5.40
C GLU A 58 -9.68 4.48 5.69
N ARG A 59 -8.58 3.72 5.63
CA ARG A 59 -7.22 4.25 5.80
C ARG A 59 -6.80 5.16 4.66
N ALA A 60 -7.16 4.82 3.42
CA ALA A 60 -6.93 5.64 2.23
C ALA A 60 -7.62 7.01 2.35
N GLU A 61 -8.88 7.04 2.79
CA GLU A 61 -9.60 8.30 3.06
C GLU A 61 -8.97 9.10 4.21
N GLY A 62 -8.35 8.42 5.17
CA GLY A 62 -7.56 9.05 6.23
C GLY A 62 -6.42 9.93 5.70
N ILE A 63 -5.84 9.60 4.54
CA ILE A 63 -4.77 10.40 3.93
C ILE A 63 -5.29 11.78 3.50
N TRP A 64 -6.55 11.89 3.07
CA TRP A 64 -7.11 13.17 2.62
C TRP A 64 -7.46 14.07 3.80
N ARG A 65 -8.01 13.47 4.86
CA ARG A 65 -8.24 14.16 6.14
C ARG A 65 -6.93 14.70 6.72
N TYR A 66 -5.83 13.97 6.56
CA TYR A 66 -4.49 14.46 6.93
C TYR A 66 -4.07 15.69 6.10
N GLY A 67 -4.42 15.72 4.80
CA GLY A 67 -4.22 16.88 3.93
C GLY A 67 -4.94 18.12 4.43
N GLU A 68 -6.24 17.98 4.74
CA GLU A 68 -7.14 19.04 5.21
C GLU A 68 -6.76 19.62 6.58
N TYR A 69 -6.14 18.81 7.45
CA TYR A 69 -5.70 19.25 8.77
C TYR A 69 -4.47 20.15 8.66
N GLU A 70 -4.67 21.43 8.35
CA GLU A 70 -3.66 22.46 8.58
C GLU A 70 -3.61 22.72 10.09
N PRO A 71 -2.53 22.34 10.81
CA PRO A 71 -2.37 22.86 12.16
C PRO A 71 -2.23 24.36 11.98
N SER A 72 -3.27 25.10 12.35
CA SER A 72 -3.21 26.55 12.48
C SER A 72 -2.00 26.82 13.35
N ARG A 73 -0.90 27.21 12.70
CA ARG A 73 0.31 27.60 13.39
C ARG A 73 -0.14 28.73 14.31
N PRO A 74 0.01 28.62 15.64
CA PRO A 74 -0.41 29.71 16.51
C PRO A 74 0.42 30.93 16.10
N SER A 75 -0.24 31.88 15.43
CA SER A 75 0.31 33.18 15.13
C SER A 75 0.65 33.79 16.48
N ALA A 76 1.94 33.91 16.78
CA ALA A 76 2.42 34.63 17.94
C ALA A 76 2.10 36.12 17.75
N SER A 77 0.89 36.52 18.11
CA SER A 77 0.52 37.92 18.33
C SER A 77 0.35 38.14 19.83
N SER A 78 1.42 38.57 20.50
CA SER A 78 1.29 39.39 21.71
C SER A 78 2.43 40.40 21.79
N THR A 79 2.03 41.61 21.41
CA THR A 79 2.57 42.91 21.80
C THR A 79 2.88 42.96 23.30
N ASN A 80 4.07 43.45 23.67
CA ASN A 80 4.30 44.10 24.96
C ASN A 80 5.34 45.21 24.79
N PRO A 81 4.98 46.49 25.00
CA PRO A 81 5.94 47.57 25.16
C PRO A 81 6.34 47.72 26.63
N ASN A 82 7.51 48.32 26.86
CA ASN A 82 8.09 48.75 28.15
C ASN A 82 8.86 47.72 29.00
N ALA A 83 10.20 47.79 28.90
CA ALA A 83 11.05 48.10 30.05
C ALA A 83 12.43 48.56 29.55
N SER A 84 12.84 49.74 30.02
CA SER A 84 14.08 50.44 29.72
C SER A 84 15.23 50.09 30.67
N ASN A 85 16.45 50.22 30.14
CA ASN A 85 17.72 50.64 30.77
C ASN A 85 18.80 49.63 31.19
N SER A 86 19.95 49.83 30.52
CA SER A 86 21.35 49.74 30.99
C SER A 86 21.95 48.33 31.11
N SER A 87 23.16 47.97 30.66
CA SER A 87 24.35 48.70 30.23
C SER A 87 25.26 47.78 29.37
N SER A 88 25.87 48.37 28.32
CA SER A 88 27.22 48.11 27.76
C SER A 88 27.88 46.71 27.85
N ARG A 89 28.04 46.04 26.69
CA ARG A 89 29.34 45.64 26.09
C ARG A 89 29.12 44.79 24.82
N THR A 90 29.59 45.30 23.69
CA THR A 90 29.96 44.53 22.48
C THR A 90 31.48 44.23 22.56
N PRO A 91 32.10 43.36 21.72
CA PRO A 91 31.60 42.84 20.44
C PRO A 91 31.90 41.36 20.11
N ALA A 92 31.33 40.96 18.97
CA ALA A 92 31.87 40.05 17.96
C ALA A 92 31.44 38.58 17.96
N ASP A 93 30.77 38.25 16.84
CA ASP A 93 30.68 36.97 16.15
C ASP A 93 29.92 35.81 16.79
N THR A 94 28.61 35.76 16.54
CA THR A 94 27.84 34.50 16.35
C THR A 94 26.42 34.68 15.78
N SER A 95 26.04 35.88 15.34
CA SER A 95 24.63 36.26 15.12
C SER A 95 23.97 35.82 13.80
N LYS A 96 24.60 35.00 12.94
CA LYS A 96 23.92 34.51 11.71
C LYS A 96 23.55 33.03 11.76
N THR A 97 24.30 32.22 12.51
CA THR A 97 24.08 30.78 12.63
C THR A 97 22.93 30.45 13.56
N ASP A 98 22.77 31.18 14.67
CA ASP A 98 21.66 30.95 15.61
C ASP A 98 20.33 31.51 15.12
N THR A 99 20.32 32.60 14.36
CA THR A 99 19.08 33.11 13.75
C THR A 99 18.57 32.16 12.66
N ALA A 100 19.45 31.58 11.84
CA ALA A 100 19.05 30.54 10.88
C ALA A 100 18.53 29.27 11.59
N ARG A 101 19.16 28.86 12.69
CA ARG A 101 18.72 27.70 13.47
C ARG A 101 17.34 27.89 14.09
N THR A 102 17.06 29.08 14.64
CA THR A 102 15.77 29.36 15.29
C THR A 102 14.63 29.49 14.27
N ILE A 103 14.92 29.96 13.05
CA ILE A 103 13.94 30.09 11.96
C ILE A 103 13.56 28.71 11.37
N PHE A 104 14.52 27.79 11.25
CA PHE A 104 14.27 26.47 10.62
C PHE A 104 13.95 25.33 11.61
N PHE A 105 14.37 25.42 12.89
CA PHE A 105 14.27 24.31 13.84
C PHE A 105 13.56 24.64 15.16
N GLY A 106 13.13 25.89 15.38
CA GLY A 106 12.44 26.32 16.61
C GLY A 106 13.32 26.31 17.88
N PRO A 107 12.82 26.81 19.03
CA PRO A 107 13.57 26.84 20.28
C PRO A 107 13.75 25.44 20.89
N LEU A 108 14.91 25.15 21.48
CA LEU A 108 15.15 23.88 22.18
C LEU A 108 14.18 23.72 23.37
N PRO A 109 13.58 22.53 23.57
CA PRO A 109 12.83 22.23 24.78
C PRO A 109 13.79 22.02 25.96
N ALA A 110 13.40 22.49 27.14
CA ALA A 110 14.10 22.26 28.41
C ALA A 110 14.19 20.75 28.72
N PRO A 111 15.25 20.27 29.41
CA PRO A 111 15.43 18.86 29.70
C PRO A 111 14.34 18.32 30.65
N PRO A 112 13.78 17.11 30.41
CA PRO A 112 12.75 16.52 31.26
C PRO A 112 13.34 15.87 32.53
N PRO A 113 12.59 15.86 33.66
CA PRO A 113 12.95 15.07 34.83
C PRO A 113 12.80 13.56 34.56
N SER A 114 13.67 12.77 35.20
CA SER A 114 13.83 11.32 35.08
C SER A 114 12.57 10.47 35.38
N PRO A 115 12.42 9.25 34.80
CA PRO A 115 11.17 8.47 34.85
C PRO A 115 11.12 7.40 35.97
N PRO A 116 9.92 7.01 36.45
CA PRO A 116 9.67 5.73 37.13
C PRO A 116 9.08 4.67 36.17
N PRO A 117 8.96 3.37 36.58
CA PRO A 117 9.02 2.24 35.65
C PRO A 117 7.70 1.83 34.99
N SER A 118 7.91 1.19 33.83
CA SER A 118 7.05 0.44 32.92
C SER A 118 5.73 -0.16 33.45
N HIS A 119 4.64 0.15 32.73
CA HIS A 119 3.61 -0.82 32.35
C HIS A 119 3.16 -0.52 30.91
N LYS A 120 3.39 -1.48 29.99
CA LYS A 120 2.87 -1.46 28.61
C LYS A 120 1.35 -1.68 28.66
N ALA A 121 0.59 -0.62 28.48
CA ALA A 121 -0.85 -0.66 28.29
C ALA A 121 -1.21 -0.16 26.88
N LEU A 122 -2.20 -0.83 26.29
CA LEU A 122 -2.79 -0.62 24.97
C LEU A 122 -2.91 0.86 24.57
N SER A 123 -2.46 1.15 23.35
CA SER A 123 -2.62 2.44 22.68
C SER A 123 -4.08 2.73 22.33
N GLN A 124 -4.82 3.35 23.24
CA GLN A 124 -5.86 4.31 22.91
C GLN A 124 -5.30 5.70 23.16
N THR A 125 -4.83 6.37 22.10
CA THR A 125 -4.41 7.77 22.16
C THR A 125 -5.41 8.62 21.38
N SER A 126 -5.93 9.63 22.06
CA SER A 126 -6.64 10.80 21.55
C SER A 126 -6.19 11.26 20.15
N SER A 127 -7.17 11.42 19.25
CA SER A 127 -7.30 12.25 18.02
C SER A 127 -6.14 13.11 17.47
N LYS A 128 -4.88 12.72 17.60
CA LYS A 128 -3.81 13.23 16.71
C LYS A 128 -3.89 12.41 15.43
N ALA A 129 -4.17 13.08 14.31
CA ALA A 129 -4.17 12.45 12.99
C ALA A 129 -2.80 11.76 12.77
N LEU A 130 -2.79 10.43 12.75
CA LEU A 130 -1.59 9.65 12.43
C LEU A 130 -1.12 10.04 11.04
N THR A 131 0.16 10.39 10.92
CA THR A 131 0.75 10.70 9.61
C THR A 131 0.71 9.44 8.76
N PRO A 132 0.11 9.48 7.55
CA PRO A 132 0.00 8.30 6.71
C PRO A 132 1.38 7.83 6.24
N SER A 133 1.52 6.53 6.02
CA SER A 133 2.79 5.95 5.57
C SER A 133 2.98 6.19 4.07
N LEU A 134 4.25 6.26 3.62
CA LEU A 134 4.57 6.37 2.19
C LEU A 134 4.12 5.10 1.40
N PRO A 135 4.24 3.87 1.95
CA PRO A 135 3.68 2.68 1.31
C PRO A 135 2.15 2.72 1.19
N LEU A 136 1.43 3.29 2.16
CA LEU A 136 -0.02 3.48 2.05
C LEU A 136 -0.34 4.42 0.87
N PHE A 137 0.36 5.54 0.74
CA PHE A 137 0.21 6.42 -0.44
C PHE A 137 0.51 5.69 -1.75
N ALA A 138 1.57 4.88 -1.79
CA ALA A 138 1.89 4.07 -2.95
C ALA A 138 0.76 3.09 -3.29
N SER A 139 0.15 2.46 -2.28
CA SER A 139 -0.99 1.57 -2.47
C SER A 139 -2.20 2.32 -3.03
N VAL A 140 -2.52 3.52 -2.54
CA VAL A 140 -3.64 4.32 -3.06
C VAL A 140 -3.41 4.75 -4.50
N SER A 141 -2.19 5.18 -4.82
CA SER A 141 -1.79 5.49 -6.19
C SER A 141 -1.96 4.29 -7.11
N GLY A 142 -1.55 3.09 -6.66
CA GLY A 142 -1.72 1.84 -7.41
C GLY A 142 -3.18 1.43 -7.61
N ALA A 143 -4.01 1.55 -6.58
CA ALA A 143 -5.44 1.26 -6.66
C ALA A 143 -6.16 2.21 -7.64
N PHE A 144 -5.85 3.51 -7.60
CA PHE A 144 -6.42 4.47 -8.54
C PHE A 144 -5.91 4.28 -9.96
N ALA A 145 -4.66 3.86 -10.14
CA ALA A 145 -4.16 3.47 -11.45
C ALA A 145 -4.97 2.31 -12.03
N LEU A 146 -5.23 1.27 -11.24
CA LEU A 146 -6.04 0.13 -11.64
C LEU A 146 -7.49 0.53 -11.94
N ALA A 147 -8.09 1.38 -11.09
CA ALA A 147 -9.44 1.89 -11.29
C ALA A 147 -9.60 2.63 -12.62
N LEU A 148 -8.64 3.47 -12.98
CA LEU A 148 -8.67 4.19 -14.26
C LEU A 148 -8.55 3.23 -15.45
N LEU A 149 -7.75 2.16 -15.35
CA LEU A 149 -7.70 1.14 -16.41
C LEU A 149 -9.05 0.44 -16.60
N VAL A 150 -9.75 0.13 -15.50
CA VAL A 150 -11.10 -0.46 -15.55
C VAL A 150 -12.09 0.49 -16.21
N GLU A 151 -12.04 1.77 -15.84
CA GLU A 151 -12.88 2.81 -16.43
C GLU A 151 -12.63 2.96 -17.95
N GLU A 152 -11.36 3.02 -18.37
CA GLU A 152 -10.96 3.10 -19.79
C GLU A 152 -11.42 1.87 -20.58
N SER A 153 -11.32 0.68 -19.99
CA SER A 153 -11.78 -0.59 -20.58
C SER A 153 -13.30 -0.60 -20.77
N ALA A 154 -14.07 -0.19 -19.75
CA ALA A 154 -15.53 -0.11 -19.81
C ALA A 154 -16.02 0.94 -20.82
N ALA A 155 -15.35 2.09 -20.90
CA ALA A 155 -15.65 3.13 -21.89
C ALA A 155 -15.38 2.64 -23.32
N SER A 156 -14.25 1.95 -23.53
CA SER A 156 -13.88 1.39 -24.84
C SER A 156 -14.87 0.32 -25.30
N ALA A 157 -15.31 -0.58 -24.40
CA ALA A 157 -16.33 -1.58 -24.70
C ALA A 157 -17.68 -0.95 -25.08
N SER A 158 -18.08 0.11 -24.38
CA SER A 158 -19.32 0.85 -24.67
C SER A 158 -19.27 1.55 -26.04
N ALA A 159 -18.13 2.15 -26.39
CA ALA A 159 -17.93 2.79 -27.69
C ALA A 159 -17.97 1.78 -28.85
N ALA A 160 -17.39 0.59 -28.66
CA ALA A 160 -17.43 -0.49 -29.66
C ALA A 160 -18.87 -0.94 -29.96
N LEU A 161 -19.71 -1.10 -28.93
CA LEU A 161 -21.13 -1.45 -29.09
C LEU A 161 -21.90 -0.38 -29.86
N GLN A 162 -21.67 0.91 -29.58
CA GLN A 162 -22.31 2.01 -30.30
C GLN A 162 -21.89 2.05 -31.77
N SER A 163 -20.60 1.85 -32.06
CA SER A 163 -20.10 1.83 -33.45
C SER A 163 -20.68 0.70 -34.30
N SER A 164 -21.06 -0.42 -33.67
CA SER A 164 -21.68 -1.56 -34.35
C SER A 164 -23.17 -1.35 -34.71
N SER A 165 -23.80 -0.28 -34.21
CA SER A 165 -25.24 -0.03 -34.38
C SER A 165 -25.57 1.20 -35.24
N SER A 166 -24.58 2.00 -35.65
CA SER A 166 -24.81 3.25 -36.41
C SER A 166 -24.44 3.11 -37.90
N THR A 167 -25.41 2.80 -38.75
CA THR A 167 -25.27 2.79 -40.23
C THR A 167 -25.63 4.15 -40.87
N HIS A 168 -25.70 5.25 -40.11
CA HIS A 168 -26.05 6.56 -40.67
C HIS A 168 -25.12 7.70 -40.18
N PRO A 169 -24.49 8.46 -41.09
CA PRO A 169 -23.69 9.63 -40.73
C PRO A 169 -24.63 10.82 -40.48
N GLY A 170 -24.97 11.06 -39.22
CA GLY A 170 -25.60 12.29 -38.77
C GLY A 170 -24.56 13.33 -38.32
N PRO A 171 -24.86 14.64 -38.41
CA PRO A 171 -23.92 15.70 -38.04
C PRO A 171 -23.56 15.67 -36.54
N PRO A 172 -22.37 16.19 -36.15
CA PRO A 172 -21.87 16.11 -34.78
C PRO A 172 -22.78 16.85 -33.81
N SER A 173 -23.28 16.13 -32.80
CA SER A 173 -24.20 16.68 -31.79
C SER A 173 -23.46 17.52 -30.75
N GLU A 174 -24.17 18.49 -30.16
CA GLU A 174 -23.69 19.40 -29.10
C GLU A 174 -23.14 18.67 -27.84
N SER A 175 -23.38 17.36 -27.71
CA SER A 175 -22.83 16.51 -26.64
C SER A 175 -21.30 16.42 -26.66
N GLU A 176 -20.66 16.55 -27.82
CA GLU A 176 -19.18 16.52 -27.95
C GLU A 176 -18.51 17.77 -27.35
N ARG A 177 -19.21 18.91 -27.27
CA ARG A 177 -18.66 20.14 -26.66
C ARG A 177 -18.65 20.08 -25.12
N ALA A 178 -19.59 19.37 -24.50
CA ALA A 178 -19.60 19.18 -23.04
C ALA A 178 -18.47 18.25 -22.57
N ALA A 179 -18.13 17.22 -23.37
CA ALA A 179 -17.02 16.31 -23.09
C ALA A 179 -15.64 16.98 -23.11
N HIS A 180 -15.50 18.15 -23.75
CA HIS A 180 -14.22 18.84 -23.87
C HIS A 180 -13.85 19.69 -22.65
N ASN A 181 -14.83 20.16 -21.87
CA ASN A 181 -14.58 20.90 -20.63
C ASN A 181 -14.16 19.99 -19.46
N ASP A 182 -14.66 18.74 -19.42
CA ASP A 182 -14.27 17.72 -18.43
C ASP A 182 -12.85 17.17 -18.68
N ARG A 183 -12.27 17.46 -19.85
CA ARG A 183 -10.96 16.96 -20.28
C ARG A 183 -9.78 17.61 -19.55
N THR A 184 -9.99 18.75 -18.90
CA THR A 184 -8.95 19.41 -18.09
C THR A 184 -8.79 18.79 -16.70
N GLU A 185 -9.82 18.12 -16.17
CA GLU A 185 -9.70 17.27 -14.98
C GLU A 185 -9.01 15.92 -15.32
N ASN A 186 -8.90 15.54 -16.59
CA ASN A 186 -8.37 14.24 -17.06
C ASN A 186 -6.85 14.16 -17.23
N LEU A 187 -6.06 15.02 -16.58
CA LEU A 187 -4.58 14.96 -16.68
C LEU A 187 -3.96 13.76 -15.96
N THR A 188 -4.73 12.98 -15.21
CA THR A 188 -4.24 11.83 -14.46
C THR A 188 -4.40 10.56 -15.28
N SER A 189 -3.34 10.09 -15.93
CA SER A 189 -3.35 8.82 -16.67
C SER A 189 -3.09 7.62 -15.73
N PRO A 190 -3.60 6.41 -16.05
CA PRO A 190 -3.33 5.21 -15.25
C PRO A 190 -1.83 4.93 -15.10
N ALA A 191 -1.08 5.05 -16.20
CA ALA A 191 0.38 4.86 -16.21
C ALA A 191 1.11 5.85 -15.29
N LEU A 192 0.65 7.10 -15.20
CA LEU A 192 1.23 8.10 -14.31
C LEU A 192 1.04 7.72 -12.84
N LEU A 193 -0.16 7.29 -12.45
CA LEU A 193 -0.45 6.88 -11.07
C LEU A 193 0.30 5.60 -10.68
N HIS A 194 0.45 4.65 -11.60
CA HIS A 194 1.27 3.48 -11.37
C HIS A 194 2.76 3.84 -11.24
N ALA A 195 3.27 4.75 -12.07
CA ALA A 195 4.63 5.26 -11.93
C ALA A 195 4.85 5.98 -10.59
N LEU A 196 3.86 6.76 -10.13
CA LEU A 196 3.87 7.45 -8.84
C LEU A 196 3.91 6.45 -7.68
N SER A 197 3.11 5.38 -7.75
CA SER A 197 3.13 4.26 -6.79
C SER A 197 4.52 3.63 -6.69
N ARG A 198 5.11 3.26 -7.84
CA ARG A 198 6.46 2.68 -7.89
C ARG A 198 7.52 3.63 -7.35
N GLN A 199 7.44 4.90 -7.69
CA GLN A 199 8.40 5.89 -7.22
C GLN A 199 8.32 6.07 -5.70
N ALA A 200 7.11 6.11 -5.13
CA ALA A 200 6.93 6.17 -3.69
C ALA A 200 7.56 4.96 -2.97
N LEU A 201 7.40 3.74 -3.52
CA LEU A 201 8.07 2.55 -2.99
C LEU A 201 9.60 2.65 -3.11
N CYS A 202 10.14 3.07 -4.26
CA CYS A 202 11.58 3.21 -4.44
C CYS A 202 12.20 4.21 -3.45
N VAL A 203 11.53 5.34 -3.19
CA VAL A 203 11.98 6.32 -2.19
C VAL A 203 11.96 5.71 -0.79
N TRP A 204 10.87 5.01 -0.46
CA TRP A 204 10.75 4.32 0.81
C TRP A 204 11.92 3.35 1.04
N GLU A 205 12.20 2.49 0.06
CA GLU A 205 13.30 1.52 0.10
C GLU A 205 14.69 2.16 0.19
N GLY A 206 14.92 3.28 -0.51
CA GLY A 206 16.17 4.03 -0.40
C GLY A 206 16.39 4.56 1.03
N GLY A 207 15.32 4.96 1.71
CA GLY A 207 15.35 5.33 3.12
C GLY A 207 15.70 4.17 4.04
N VAL A 208 15.09 3.01 3.80
CA VAL A 208 15.34 1.75 4.53
C VAL A 208 16.80 1.29 4.42
N ALA A 209 17.38 1.38 3.22
CA ALA A 209 18.77 1.00 3.03
C ALA A 209 19.74 1.90 3.82
N LEU A 210 19.44 3.19 3.94
CA LEU A 210 20.26 4.16 4.66
C LEU A 210 20.12 4.04 6.19
N SER A 211 18.91 3.76 6.68
CA SER A 211 18.64 3.61 8.12
C SER A 211 19.42 2.44 8.72
N ASN A 212 19.51 1.32 7.99
CA ASN A 212 20.17 0.09 8.46
C ASN A 212 21.71 0.15 8.42
N SER A 213 22.31 1.10 7.68
CA SER A 213 23.77 1.22 7.58
C SER A 213 24.44 1.85 8.82
N GLY A 214 23.68 2.34 9.80
CA GLY A 214 24.20 3.14 10.92
C GLY A 214 23.90 2.65 12.34
N SER A 215 23.14 1.57 12.54
CA SER A 215 22.70 1.14 13.87
C SER A 215 23.25 -0.24 14.28
N ASN A 216 24.19 -0.24 15.23
CA ASN A 216 24.75 -1.45 15.88
C ASN A 216 23.85 -2.01 17.02
N SER A 217 22.55 -1.69 17.05
CA SER A 217 21.67 -2.16 18.11
C SER A 217 21.08 -3.54 17.80
N ASN A 218 21.44 -4.55 18.59
CA ASN A 218 20.90 -5.92 18.60
C ASN A 218 19.40 -6.03 18.95
N SER A 219 18.59 -4.98 18.77
CA SER A 219 17.13 -5.10 18.90
C SER A 219 16.61 -5.81 17.66
N ALA A 220 16.21 -7.07 17.83
CA ALA A 220 15.61 -7.92 16.82
C ALA A 220 14.74 -7.12 15.84
N HIS A 221 15.19 -7.05 14.59
CA HIS A 221 14.60 -6.36 13.46
C HIS A 221 13.08 -6.58 13.38
N ALA A 222 12.29 -5.64 13.91
CA ALA A 222 10.91 -5.48 13.45
C ALA A 222 11.03 -5.10 11.98
N SER A 223 10.51 -5.96 11.09
CA SER A 223 10.64 -5.80 9.65
C SER A 223 10.22 -4.39 9.26
N GLU A 224 11.14 -3.66 8.63
CA GLU A 224 10.86 -2.29 8.18
C GLU A 224 9.65 -2.26 7.24
N TYR A 225 9.41 -3.35 6.52
CA TYR A 225 8.21 -3.61 5.72
C TYR A 225 6.94 -3.76 6.57
N ASP A 226 5.88 -3.08 6.12
CA ASP A 226 4.53 -3.16 6.65
C ASP A 226 3.56 -3.81 5.64
N LEU A 227 2.31 -4.04 6.06
CA LEU A 227 1.28 -4.61 5.20
C LEU A 227 0.85 -3.65 4.07
N ASP A 228 1.06 -2.35 4.22
CA ASP A 228 0.76 -1.36 3.17
C ASP A 228 1.73 -1.49 2.01
N TYR A 229 2.99 -1.76 2.31
CA TYR A 229 4.03 -2.03 1.32
C TYR A 229 3.69 -3.29 0.51
N VAL A 230 3.24 -4.36 1.18
CA VAL A 230 2.74 -5.57 0.50
C VAL A 230 1.54 -5.24 -0.39
N ALA A 231 0.54 -4.51 0.14
CA ALA A 231 -0.64 -4.11 -0.62
C ALA A 231 -0.27 -3.28 -1.86
N ALA A 232 0.67 -2.35 -1.74
CA ALA A 232 1.15 -1.54 -2.85
C ALA A 232 1.77 -2.38 -3.98
N ILE A 233 2.59 -3.38 -3.65
CA ILE A 233 3.15 -4.27 -4.68
C ILE A 233 2.05 -5.15 -5.30
N VAL A 234 1.14 -5.71 -4.50
CA VAL A 234 0.02 -6.52 -5.03
C VAL A 234 -0.82 -5.71 -6.00
N LEU A 235 -1.13 -4.45 -5.67
CA LEU A 235 -1.85 -3.54 -6.57
C LEU A 235 -1.05 -3.23 -7.84
N GLY A 236 0.28 -3.13 -7.77
CA GLY A 236 1.15 -3.03 -8.94
C GLY A 236 1.12 -4.29 -9.82
N VAL A 237 1.10 -5.48 -9.23
CA VAL A 237 0.94 -6.75 -9.95
C VAL A 237 -0.42 -6.79 -10.66
N LEU A 238 -1.49 -6.42 -9.95
CA LEU A 238 -2.85 -6.33 -10.52
C LEU A 238 -2.93 -5.32 -11.66
N PHE A 239 -2.29 -4.16 -11.54
CA PHE A 239 -2.22 -3.16 -12.60
C PHE A 239 -1.57 -3.73 -13.87
N VAL A 240 -0.39 -4.35 -13.73
CA VAL A 240 0.36 -4.94 -14.86
C VAL A 240 -0.43 -6.09 -15.49
N GLN A 241 -1.13 -6.88 -14.68
CA GLN A 241 -2.02 -7.95 -15.16
C GLN A 241 -3.19 -7.37 -15.98
N TYR A 242 -3.82 -6.30 -15.49
CA TYR A 242 -4.96 -5.67 -16.16
C TYR A 242 -4.55 -4.98 -17.47
N GLU A 243 -3.48 -4.18 -17.45
CA GLU A 243 -2.89 -3.53 -18.64
C GLU A 243 -2.42 -4.58 -19.68
N GLY A 244 -1.90 -5.70 -19.19
CA GLY A 244 -1.38 -6.79 -19.99
C GLY A 244 -2.46 -7.62 -20.68
N GLY A 245 -3.68 -7.69 -20.15
CA GLY A 245 -4.65 -8.73 -20.52
C GLY A 245 -4.20 -10.13 -20.08
N MET A 246 -5.08 -11.13 -20.23
CA MET A 246 -4.85 -12.53 -19.82
C MET A 246 -3.84 -13.31 -20.70
N ASP A 247 -3.08 -12.63 -21.57
CA ASP A 247 -2.14 -13.29 -22.47
C ASP A 247 -0.95 -13.88 -21.72
N SER A 248 -0.85 -15.22 -21.68
CA SER A 248 0.18 -15.98 -20.96
C SER A 248 1.63 -15.58 -21.29
N ARG A 249 1.88 -15.00 -22.47
CA ARG A 249 3.22 -14.52 -22.88
C ARG A 249 3.70 -13.27 -22.12
N ARG A 250 2.80 -12.56 -21.44
CA ARG A 250 3.13 -11.36 -20.64
C ARG A 250 3.45 -11.68 -19.19
N GLY A 251 3.38 -12.96 -18.80
CA GLY A 251 3.62 -13.40 -17.42
C GLY A 251 5.00 -13.03 -16.89
N GLU A 252 5.98 -12.87 -17.77
CA GLU A 252 7.34 -12.45 -17.42
C GLU A 252 7.40 -11.06 -16.78
N ARG A 253 6.43 -10.16 -17.06
CA ARG A 253 6.47 -8.77 -16.58
C ARG A 253 6.27 -8.64 -15.07
N TYR A 254 5.51 -9.55 -14.45
CA TYR A 254 5.26 -9.51 -13.01
C TYR A 254 6.16 -10.46 -12.21
N ILE A 255 6.91 -11.37 -12.83
CA ILE A 255 7.85 -12.30 -12.13
C ILE A 255 8.79 -11.55 -11.18
N PRO A 256 9.44 -10.42 -11.57
CA PRO A 256 10.31 -9.69 -10.64
C PRO A 256 9.57 -9.17 -9.40
N PHE A 257 8.31 -8.75 -9.55
CA PHE A 257 7.47 -8.28 -8.45
C PHE A 257 7.12 -9.44 -7.50
N ILE A 258 6.83 -10.62 -8.04
CA ILE A 258 6.53 -11.81 -7.22
C ILE A 258 7.78 -12.27 -6.46
N GLY A 259 8.93 -12.37 -7.11
CA GLY A 259 10.18 -12.71 -6.42
C GLY A 259 10.50 -11.73 -5.27
N LYS A 260 10.25 -10.43 -5.49
CA LYS A 260 10.36 -9.39 -4.46
C LYS A 260 9.36 -9.61 -3.33
N LEU A 261 8.07 -9.82 -3.64
CA LEU A 261 7.02 -10.10 -2.65
C LEU A 261 7.36 -11.30 -1.77
N VAL A 262 7.84 -12.40 -2.37
CA VAL A 262 8.24 -13.60 -1.64
C VAL A 262 9.40 -13.30 -0.67
N ASN A 263 10.40 -12.53 -1.10
CA ASN A 263 11.51 -12.13 -0.24
C ASN A 263 11.06 -11.26 0.95
N ILE A 264 10.16 -10.32 0.70
CA ILE A 264 9.57 -9.46 1.74
C ILE A 264 8.74 -10.30 2.71
N ALA A 265 7.91 -11.21 2.19
CA ALA A 265 7.09 -12.09 3.02
C ALA A 265 7.94 -12.91 3.99
N ARG A 266 9.10 -13.41 3.53
CA ARG A 266 10.09 -14.10 4.38
C ARG A 266 10.69 -13.17 5.43
N THR A 267 11.10 -11.98 5.03
CA THR A 267 11.68 -10.96 5.92
C THR A 267 10.69 -10.53 7.01
N MET A 268 9.42 -10.39 6.65
CA MET A 268 8.32 -10.09 7.58
C MET A 268 7.89 -11.32 8.41
N GLY A 269 8.36 -12.53 8.10
CA GLY A 269 7.92 -13.75 8.76
C GLY A 269 6.44 -14.08 8.53
N LEU A 270 5.87 -13.70 7.37
CA LEU A 270 4.47 -13.98 7.03
C LEU A 270 4.19 -15.48 6.84
N GLY A 271 5.23 -16.28 6.57
CA GLY A 271 5.14 -17.74 6.47
C GLY A 271 5.09 -18.47 7.82
N VAL A 272 5.15 -17.74 8.93
CA VAL A 272 4.97 -18.29 10.28
C VAL A 272 3.61 -17.84 10.80
N ASP A 273 2.76 -18.78 11.23
CA ASP A 273 1.43 -18.42 11.74
C ASP A 273 1.55 -17.48 12.95
N PRO A 274 0.83 -16.34 12.96
CA PRO A 274 0.83 -15.40 14.09
C PRO A 274 0.50 -16.02 15.45
N ASP A 275 -0.32 -17.08 15.49
CA ASP A 275 -0.71 -17.77 16.72
C ASP A 275 0.47 -18.52 17.38
N LEU A 276 1.52 -18.85 16.60
CA LEU A 276 2.75 -19.45 17.15
C LEU A 276 3.60 -18.43 17.92
N THR A 277 3.27 -17.14 17.82
CA THR A 277 3.90 -16.04 18.56
C THR A 277 2.84 -15.27 19.37
N PRO A 278 2.25 -15.89 20.40
CA PRO A 278 1.15 -15.29 21.15
C PRO A 278 1.55 -13.95 21.77
N GLY A 279 0.65 -12.96 21.73
CA GLY A 279 0.86 -11.62 22.28
C GLY A 279 1.67 -10.67 21.38
N LYS A 280 2.21 -11.14 20.24
CA LYS A 280 2.93 -10.27 19.30
C LYS A 280 1.99 -9.40 18.45
N TYR A 281 0.85 -9.95 18.05
CA TYR A 281 -0.10 -9.31 17.15
C TYR A 281 -1.52 -9.40 17.72
N GLY A 282 -2.34 -8.38 17.47
CA GLY A 282 -3.78 -8.43 17.75
C GLY A 282 -4.52 -9.33 16.75
N LEU A 283 -5.77 -9.70 17.05
CA LEU A 283 -6.57 -10.61 16.21
C LEU A 283 -6.64 -10.14 14.75
N TYR A 284 -6.96 -8.88 14.52
CA TYR A 284 -7.05 -8.30 13.18
C TYR A 284 -5.71 -8.33 12.44
N GLU A 285 -4.62 -7.97 13.12
CA GLU A 285 -3.30 -7.96 12.51
C GLU A 285 -2.83 -9.38 12.16
N SER A 286 -3.02 -10.34 13.08
CA SER A 286 -2.77 -11.76 12.82
C SER A 286 -3.49 -12.22 11.55
N GLU A 287 -4.77 -11.88 11.42
CA GLU A 287 -5.56 -12.28 10.27
C GLU A 287 -5.12 -11.56 8.98
N ALA A 288 -4.81 -10.27 9.04
CA ALA A 288 -4.29 -9.52 7.90
C ALA A 288 -2.95 -10.10 7.40
N ARG A 289 -2.09 -10.58 8.30
CA ARG A 289 -0.83 -11.27 7.96
C ARG A 289 -1.06 -12.63 7.32
N ARG A 290 -2.02 -13.43 7.81
CA ARG A 290 -2.41 -14.71 7.17
C ARG A 290 -2.87 -14.47 5.75
N ARG A 291 -3.74 -13.48 5.54
CA ARG A 291 -4.26 -13.15 4.20
C ARG A 291 -3.16 -12.68 3.26
N ALA A 292 -2.28 -11.80 3.72
CA ALA A 292 -1.13 -11.36 2.94
C ALA A 292 -0.23 -12.53 2.54
N TRP A 293 0.03 -13.48 3.46
CA TRP A 293 0.78 -14.69 3.14
C TRP A 293 0.13 -15.51 2.03
N TRP A 294 -1.16 -15.80 2.15
CA TRP A 294 -1.87 -16.62 1.17
C TRP A 294 -2.04 -15.93 -0.18
N ASP A 295 -2.11 -14.60 -0.22
CA ASP A 295 -2.05 -13.83 -1.48
C ASP A 295 -0.72 -14.05 -2.19
N ILE A 296 0.38 -13.86 -1.47
CA ILE A 296 1.73 -13.98 -2.02
C ILE A 296 2.00 -15.41 -2.46
N TRP A 297 1.58 -16.41 -1.66
CA TRP A 297 1.67 -17.81 -2.03
C TRP A 297 0.87 -18.10 -3.30
N TRP A 298 -0.36 -17.58 -3.42
CA TRP A 298 -1.19 -17.80 -4.59
C TRP A 298 -0.57 -17.15 -5.84
N TRP A 299 -0.03 -15.92 -5.73
CA TRP A 299 0.64 -15.26 -6.85
C TRP A 299 1.92 -15.99 -7.25
N ASP A 300 2.80 -16.35 -6.32
CA ASP A 300 3.95 -17.22 -6.62
C ASP A 300 3.51 -18.49 -7.33
N ALA A 301 2.41 -19.07 -6.87
CA ALA A 301 1.95 -20.31 -7.40
C ALA A 301 1.37 -20.21 -8.83
N TYR A 302 0.53 -19.21 -9.04
CA TYR A 302 -0.10 -18.91 -10.33
C TYR A 302 0.93 -18.56 -11.39
N THR A 303 1.88 -17.68 -11.05
CA THR A 303 2.89 -17.19 -11.99
C THR A 303 3.91 -18.26 -12.37
N SER A 304 4.24 -19.16 -11.45
CA SER A 304 5.08 -20.33 -11.70
C SER A 304 4.41 -21.32 -12.65
N THR A 305 3.09 -21.53 -12.49
CA THR A 305 2.29 -22.35 -13.41
C THR A 305 2.30 -21.76 -14.82
N LEU A 306 2.08 -20.45 -14.97
CA LEU A 306 2.11 -19.79 -16.28
C LEU A 306 3.49 -19.82 -16.95
N SER A 307 4.56 -19.81 -16.14
CA SER A 307 5.94 -19.84 -16.62
C SER A 307 6.50 -21.25 -16.81
N SER A 308 5.72 -22.30 -16.49
CA SER A 308 6.20 -23.68 -16.41
C SER A 308 7.47 -23.82 -15.53
N ARG A 309 7.51 -23.09 -14.41
CA ARG A 309 8.62 -23.10 -13.44
C ARG A 309 8.16 -23.63 -12.10
N ALA A 310 9.11 -24.06 -11.29
CA ALA A 310 8.84 -24.35 -9.89
C ALA A 310 8.57 -23.05 -9.11
N PRO A 311 7.61 -23.04 -8.17
CA PRO A 311 7.33 -21.91 -7.32
C PRO A 311 8.46 -21.63 -6.35
N LEU A 312 8.61 -20.35 -6.00
CA LEU A 312 9.64 -19.91 -5.06
C LEU A 312 9.32 -20.33 -3.63
N ILE A 313 8.05 -20.53 -3.28
CA ILE A 313 7.58 -20.97 -1.97
C ILE A 313 7.21 -22.46 -2.03
N PRO A 314 8.03 -23.34 -1.42
CA PRO A 314 7.69 -24.75 -1.31
C PRO A 314 6.44 -24.96 -0.44
N LEU A 315 5.63 -25.96 -0.79
CA LEU A 315 4.37 -26.27 -0.08
C LEU A 315 4.55 -26.57 1.42
N HIS A 316 5.71 -27.06 1.82
CA HIS A 316 6.02 -27.45 3.20
C HIS A 316 6.92 -26.43 3.94
N ALA A 317 7.14 -25.25 3.36
CA ALA A 317 8.07 -24.25 3.91
C ALA A 317 7.41 -23.21 4.84
N PHE A 318 6.15 -23.40 5.23
CA PHE A 318 5.40 -22.44 6.04
C PHE A 318 4.46 -23.13 7.01
N SER A 319 4.10 -22.44 8.10
CA SER A 319 3.16 -22.92 9.12
C SER A 319 1.85 -22.12 9.18
N THR A 320 1.74 -21.06 8.38
CA THR A 320 0.58 -20.16 8.32
C THR A 320 -0.70 -20.92 7.96
N ARG A 321 -1.70 -20.84 8.84
CA ARG A 321 -3.01 -21.46 8.65
C ARG A 321 -3.83 -20.69 7.61
N LEU A 322 -4.86 -21.34 7.08
CA LEU A 322 -5.80 -20.68 6.17
C LEU A 322 -6.46 -19.46 6.85
N PRO A 323 -6.79 -18.39 6.10
CA PRO A 323 -7.49 -17.22 6.62
C PRO A 323 -8.83 -17.61 7.26
N LEU A 324 -9.23 -16.89 8.30
CA LEU A 324 -10.52 -17.07 8.95
C LEU A 324 -11.65 -16.60 8.03
N ASP A 325 -12.75 -17.35 8.05
CA ASP A 325 -13.99 -16.97 7.38
C ASP A 325 -14.82 -16.09 8.31
N VAL A 326 -14.63 -14.78 8.19
CA VAL A 326 -15.23 -13.75 9.05
C VAL A 326 -16.17 -12.85 8.26
N ASP A 327 -17.11 -12.22 8.95
CA ASP A 327 -17.90 -11.14 8.37
C ASP A 327 -17.03 -9.88 8.21
N GLU A 328 -16.62 -9.59 6.97
CA GLU A 328 -15.77 -8.44 6.63
C GLU A 328 -16.44 -7.08 6.93
N GLU A 329 -17.77 -7.02 7.07
CA GLU A 329 -18.46 -5.79 7.43
C GLU A 329 -18.31 -5.45 8.92
N VAL A 330 -17.98 -6.44 9.75
CA VAL A 330 -17.84 -6.28 11.20
C VAL A 330 -16.39 -6.44 11.63
N PHE A 331 -15.58 -7.17 10.86
CA PHE A 331 -14.19 -7.45 11.20
C PHE A 331 -13.28 -6.23 11.02
N THR A 332 -12.93 -5.60 12.13
CA THR A 332 -12.10 -4.39 12.20
C THR A 332 -10.93 -4.57 13.17
N SER A 333 -10.02 -3.60 13.21
CA SER A 333 -8.90 -3.60 14.17
C SER A 333 -9.32 -3.57 15.64
N ALA A 334 -10.57 -3.19 15.93
CA ALA A 334 -11.15 -3.18 17.27
C ALA A 334 -11.65 -4.55 17.72
N CYS A 335 -11.75 -5.54 16.83
CA CYS A 335 -12.26 -6.87 17.17
C CYS A 335 -11.27 -7.63 18.07
N THR A 336 -11.75 -8.10 19.22
CA THR A 336 -11.02 -9.00 20.13
C THR A 336 -11.41 -10.46 19.94
N SER A 337 -12.47 -10.75 19.17
CA SER A 337 -12.93 -12.07 18.78
C SER A 337 -13.36 -12.08 17.32
N ALA A 338 -13.26 -13.26 16.67
CA ALA A 338 -13.66 -13.40 15.27
C ALA A 338 -15.19 -13.30 15.16
N PRO A 339 -15.72 -12.33 14.39
CA PRO A 339 -17.17 -12.23 14.19
C PRO A 339 -17.64 -13.46 13.41
N LEU A 340 -18.59 -14.18 13.97
CA LEU A 340 -19.22 -15.32 13.31
C LEU A 340 -19.98 -14.83 12.07
N LEU A 341 -19.94 -15.61 11.01
CA LEU A 341 -20.72 -15.34 9.81
C LEU A 341 -22.21 -15.29 10.16
N SER A 342 -22.90 -14.23 9.72
CA SER A 342 -24.36 -14.20 9.80
C SER A 342 -24.94 -15.40 9.04
N PRO A 343 -25.96 -16.10 9.57
CA PRO A 343 -26.62 -17.21 8.89
C PRO A 343 -27.28 -16.82 7.55
N THR A 344 -27.35 -15.52 7.23
CA THR A 344 -27.95 -14.97 6.00
C THR A 344 -27.00 -14.90 4.79
N GLY A 345 -25.84 -15.57 4.81
CA GLY A 345 -25.23 -16.07 3.58
C GLY A 345 -24.56 -15.07 2.63
N LYS A 346 -23.84 -14.07 3.15
CA LYS A 346 -22.75 -13.48 2.34
C LYS A 346 -21.53 -14.37 2.53
N GLU A 347 -21.05 -14.98 1.45
CA GLU A 347 -19.87 -15.84 1.48
C GLU A 347 -18.68 -15.03 1.98
N GLY A 348 -18.02 -15.50 3.05
CA GLY A 348 -16.84 -14.83 3.58
C GLY A 348 -15.62 -15.05 2.69
N VAL A 349 -14.63 -14.18 2.86
CA VAL A 349 -13.38 -14.18 2.10
C VAL A 349 -12.62 -15.51 2.27
N GLY A 350 -12.75 -16.17 3.43
CA GLY A 350 -12.11 -17.45 3.73
C GLY A 350 -12.59 -18.60 2.82
N ARG A 351 -13.89 -18.65 2.50
CA ARG A 351 -14.45 -19.65 1.58
C ARG A 351 -13.89 -19.50 0.17
N TRP A 352 -13.75 -18.28 -0.30
CA TRP A 352 -13.17 -17.98 -1.61
C TRP A 352 -11.66 -18.29 -1.67
N PHE A 353 -10.92 -18.09 -0.58
CA PHE A 353 -9.53 -18.55 -0.47
C PHE A 353 -9.43 -20.07 -0.61
N GLY A 354 -10.27 -20.81 0.11
CA GLY A 354 -10.33 -22.27 -0.01
C GLY A 354 -10.57 -22.71 -1.45
N MET A 355 -11.43 -22.00 -2.19
CA MET A 355 -11.69 -22.26 -3.61
C MET A 355 -10.47 -21.98 -4.49
N ARG A 356 -9.80 -20.83 -4.31
CA ARG A 356 -8.59 -20.47 -5.06
C ARG A 356 -7.43 -21.44 -4.85
N VAL A 357 -7.21 -21.86 -3.62
CA VAL A 357 -6.13 -22.79 -3.28
C VAL A 357 -6.41 -24.16 -3.91
N ARG A 358 -7.68 -24.60 -3.90
CA ARG A 358 -8.10 -25.87 -4.53
C ARG A 358 -8.03 -25.88 -6.05
N SER A 359 -8.12 -24.73 -6.74
CA SER A 359 -7.96 -24.70 -8.20
C SER A 359 -6.50 -24.80 -8.64
N VAL A 360 -5.57 -24.37 -7.79
CA VAL A 360 -4.13 -24.35 -8.10
C VAL A 360 -3.44 -25.66 -7.67
N ILE A 361 -3.75 -26.23 -6.51
CA ILE A 361 -3.10 -27.45 -5.98
C ILE A 361 -3.11 -28.66 -6.95
N PRO A 362 -4.20 -28.99 -7.68
CA PRO A 362 -4.20 -30.13 -8.58
C PRO A 362 -3.13 -30.02 -9.69
N SER A 363 -2.91 -28.81 -10.21
CA SER A 363 -1.87 -28.52 -11.19
C SER A 363 -0.45 -28.67 -10.61
N TYR A 364 -0.29 -28.45 -9.30
CA TYR A 364 0.99 -28.59 -8.59
C TYR A 364 1.40 -30.04 -8.49
N THR A 365 0.46 -30.91 -8.10
CA THR A 365 0.72 -32.35 -7.98
C THR A 365 1.04 -32.97 -9.34
N LEU A 366 0.37 -32.50 -10.40
CA LEU A 366 0.63 -32.91 -11.78
C LEU A 366 2.00 -32.43 -12.31
N CYS A 367 2.36 -31.15 -12.13
CA CYS A 367 3.66 -30.62 -12.57
C CYS A 367 4.84 -31.20 -11.77
N ALA A 368 4.70 -31.36 -10.45
CA ALA A 368 5.74 -31.98 -9.62
C ALA A 368 5.95 -33.45 -10.02
N SER A 369 4.88 -34.19 -10.31
CA SER A 369 4.96 -35.57 -10.78
C SER A 369 5.60 -35.68 -12.18
N LEU A 370 5.21 -34.79 -13.11
CA LEU A 370 5.79 -34.73 -14.47
C LEU A 370 7.28 -34.36 -14.46
N THR A 371 7.68 -33.41 -13.62
CA THR A 371 9.09 -33.02 -13.50
C THR A 371 9.93 -34.17 -12.92
N PHE A 372 9.40 -34.88 -11.92
CA PHE A 372 10.07 -36.04 -11.32
C PHE A 372 10.27 -37.18 -12.35
N SER A 373 9.24 -37.49 -13.14
CA SER A 373 9.30 -38.52 -14.19
C SER A 373 10.31 -38.22 -15.30
N ILE A 374 10.47 -36.96 -15.70
CA ILE A 374 11.44 -36.58 -16.75
C ILE A 374 12.88 -36.67 -16.24
N THR A 375 13.16 -36.31 -14.98
CA THR A 375 14.50 -36.45 -14.40
C THR A 375 14.92 -37.90 -14.17
N THR A 376 13.99 -38.82 -13.89
CA THR A 376 14.31 -40.24 -13.67
C THR A 376 14.62 -41.00 -14.96
N ASP A 377 14.17 -40.52 -16.12
CA ASP A 377 14.36 -41.20 -17.42
C ASP A 377 15.70 -40.83 -18.12
N SER A 378 16.44 -39.84 -17.59
CA SER A 378 17.73 -39.40 -18.17
C SER A 378 18.97 -40.06 -17.54
N ARG A 379 18.80 -41.04 -16.65
CA ARG A 379 19.90 -41.77 -15.99
C ARG A 379 20.04 -43.24 -16.37
N SER A 380 19.31 -43.70 -17.38
CA SER A 380 19.51 -45.02 -17.97
C SER A 380 19.77 -44.90 -19.47
N SER A 381 21.01 -44.57 -19.82
CA SER A 381 21.62 -44.83 -21.13
C SER A 381 23.12 -44.92 -20.95
#